data_AF-K9A3R6-F1
#
_entry.id   AF-K9A3R6-F1
#
_cell.length_a   1.000
_cell.length_b   1.000
_cell.length_c   1.000
_cell.angle_alpha   90.00
_cell.angle_beta   90.00
_cell.angle_gamma   90.00
#
_symmetry.space_group_name_H-M   'P 1'
#
loop_
_entity.id
_entity.type
_entity.pdbx_description
1 polymer ?
#
loop_
_entity_poly.entity_id
_entity_poly.type
_entity_poly.pdbx_seq_one_letter_code
_entity_poly.pdbx_strand_id
1 'polypeptide(L)'
;MKNGICKLCDLEKELKRSHVIGRAVFKKALKGANHALRFDKQHNKVVKDQDQWATYMLCGECEHKLNKKYEDYSLNILRNRMKSVKHKKRNYHYEIQGVDQKKLMLYLLSIMWRGIESNHEVFKKLKIFDESPVAKNFLKESVKNERIFLTECFDLRISKLVSLIAPFNEMDLDFITDIYCNIDKKQRIRFLTIFEGYCFEFFFLTDKSQFLTGLGVLKKNKSILKMPYIDIFSIPEFQKSLSEMLESQNQH
;
A
#
# COMPACT_ATOMS: atom_id res chain seq x y z
N MET A 1 20.97 0.00 19.83
CA MET A 1 19.66 0.64 20.11
C MET A 1 19.69 2.04 19.51
N LYS A 2 18.59 2.53 18.91
CA LYS A 2 18.55 3.87 18.30
C LYS A 2 17.48 4.71 18.99
N ASN A 3 17.88 5.72 19.75
CA ASN A 3 16.95 6.66 20.38
C ASN A 3 16.61 7.79 19.41
N GLY A 4 15.40 8.34 19.54
CA GLY A 4 14.94 9.49 18.78
C GLY A 4 13.45 9.75 19.00
N ILE A 5 12.93 10.78 18.34
CA ILE A 5 11.51 11.16 18.44
C ILE A 5 10.68 10.19 17.59
N CYS A 6 9.75 9.47 18.22
CA CYS A 6 8.82 8.62 17.51
C CYS A 6 7.86 9.46 16.66
N LYS A 7 7.81 9.17 15.35
CA LYS A 7 7.01 9.97 14.40
C LYS A 7 5.50 9.98 14.68
N LEU A 8 4.95 8.97 15.38
CA LEU A 8 3.52 8.88 15.69
C LEU A 8 3.14 9.56 17.01
N CYS A 9 3.85 9.26 18.10
CA CYS A 9 3.50 9.78 19.43
C CYS A 9 4.27 11.04 19.83
N ASP A 10 5.29 11.43 19.06
CA ASP A 10 6.14 12.61 19.30
C ASP A 10 6.97 12.55 20.58
N LEU A 11 7.08 11.38 21.20
CA LEU A 11 7.88 11.14 22.39
C LEU A 11 9.27 10.62 22.01
N GLU A 12 10.29 11.06 22.75
CA GLU A 12 11.63 10.48 22.69
C GLU A 12 11.61 9.06 23.27
N LYS A 13 11.90 8.06 22.44
CA LYS A 13 11.87 6.63 22.79
C LYS A 13 12.92 5.86 21.98
N GLU A 14 13.13 4.60 22.34
CA GLU A 14 13.87 3.67 21.49
C GLU A 14 13.05 3.38 20.22
N LEU A 15 13.59 3.77 19.07
CA LEU A 15 13.00 3.54 17.76
C LEU A 15 13.28 2.12 17.28
N LYS A 16 12.27 1.54 16.63
CA LYS A 16 12.33 0.24 15.97
C LYS A 16 12.49 0.42 14.47
N ARG A 17 13.03 -0.61 13.81
CA ARG A 17 13.15 -0.66 12.36
C ARG A 17 11.77 -1.00 11.78
N SER A 18 11.02 0.05 11.54
CA SER A 18 9.63 0.06 11.11
C SER A 18 9.52 -0.14 9.61
N HIS A 19 8.66 -1.05 9.16
CA HIS A 19 8.38 -1.27 7.74
C HIS A 19 7.24 -0.35 7.27
N VAL A 20 7.39 0.29 6.11
CA VAL A 20 6.30 1.09 5.52
C VAL A 20 5.15 0.18 5.08
N ILE A 21 5.44 -0.85 4.28
CA ILE A 21 4.54 -1.98 4.01
C ILE A 21 4.93 -3.11 4.97
N GLY A 22 3.98 -3.64 5.73
CA GLY A 22 4.26 -4.58 6.81
C GLY A 22 5.14 -5.77 6.44
N ARG A 23 6.02 -6.18 7.35
CA ARG A 23 6.94 -7.33 7.15
C ARG A 23 6.22 -8.61 6.74
N ALA A 24 4.98 -8.79 7.17
CA ALA A 24 4.16 -9.94 6.80
C ALA A 24 3.89 -10.02 5.29
N VAL A 25 3.81 -8.88 4.60
CA VAL A 25 3.63 -8.80 3.14
C VAL A 25 4.91 -9.26 2.44
N PHE A 26 6.06 -8.71 2.83
CA PHE A 26 7.37 -9.12 2.31
C PHE A 26 7.63 -10.62 2.50
N LYS A 27 7.35 -11.17 3.69
CA LYS A 27 7.52 -12.61 3.94
C LYS A 27 6.73 -13.49 2.98
N LYS A 28 5.51 -13.07 2.60
CA LYS A 28 4.68 -13.81 1.64
C LYS A 28 5.23 -13.66 0.22
N ALA A 29 5.54 -12.44 -0.20
CA ALA A 29 6.08 -12.14 -1.53
C ALA A 29 7.39 -12.90 -1.81
N LEU A 30 8.22 -13.07 -0.79
CA LEU A 30 9.47 -13.82 -0.89
C LEU A 30 9.29 -15.34 -0.98
N LYS A 31 8.11 -15.90 -0.66
CA LYS A 31 7.83 -17.35 -0.62
C LYS A 31 8.93 -18.20 0.04
N GLY A 32 9.60 -17.68 1.06
CA GLY A 32 10.70 -18.36 1.77
C GLY A 32 12.11 -18.13 1.19
N ALA A 33 12.24 -17.38 0.10
CA ALA A 33 13.52 -16.90 -0.40
C ALA A 33 14.13 -15.84 0.54
N ASN A 34 15.46 -15.85 0.66
CA ASN A 34 16.19 -14.90 1.51
C ASN A 34 16.31 -13.49 0.91
N HIS A 35 15.87 -13.29 -0.33
CA HIS A 35 16.02 -12.04 -1.08
C HIS A 35 14.91 -11.90 -2.13
N ALA A 36 14.44 -10.66 -2.34
CA ALA A 36 13.64 -10.30 -3.50
C ALA A 36 14.59 -10.02 -4.66
N LEU A 37 14.10 -10.16 -5.89
CA LEU A 37 14.81 -9.61 -7.05
C LEU A 37 14.38 -8.15 -7.18
N ARG A 38 15.33 -7.22 -7.04
CA ARG A 38 15.12 -5.79 -7.29
C ARG A 38 15.93 -5.36 -8.49
N PHE A 39 15.35 -4.55 -9.35
CA PHE A 39 16.12 -3.86 -10.38
C PHE A 39 16.86 -2.66 -9.76
N ASP A 40 18.20 -2.72 -9.78
CA ASP A 40 19.07 -1.63 -9.39
C ASP A 40 19.23 -0.66 -10.56
N LYS A 41 18.47 0.44 -10.51
CA LYS A 41 18.48 1.47 -11.55
C LYS A 41 19.83 2.17 -11.70
N GLN A 42 20.63 2.24 -10.63
CA GLN A 42 21.93 2.91 -10.68
C GLN A 42 22.95 2.09 -11.47
N HIS A 43 22.85 0.75 -11.38
CA HIS A 43 23.82 -0.17 -11.98
C HIS A 43 23.24 -1.03 -13.10
N ASN A 44 22.02 -0.73 -13.55
CA ASN A 44 21.28 -1.41 -14.61
C ASN A 44 21.26 -2.95 -14.51
N LYS A 45 21.13 -3.49 -13.28
CA LYS A 45 21.20 -4.95 -13.02
C LYS A 45 20.11 -5.42 -12.07
N VAL A 46 19.73 -6.70 -12.15
CA VAL A 46 18.90 -7.34 -11.13
C VAL A 46 19.77 -7.74 -9.94
N VAL A 47 19.49 -7.20 -8.76
CA VAL A 47 20.16 -7.56 -7.51
C VAL A 47 19.24 -8.38 -6.62
N LYS A 48 19.87 -9.27 -5.84
CA LYS A 48 19.23 -9.93 -4.69
C LYS A 48 19.14 -8.90 -3.57
N ASP A 49 17.94 -8.38 -3.34
CA ASP A 49 17.70 -7.36 -2.34
C ASP A 49 17.01 -7.98 -1.10
N GLN A 50 17.61 -7.77 0.06
CA GLN A 50 17.03 -8.15 1.35
C GLN A 50 16.33 -6.97 2.01
N ASP A 51 16.37 -5.80 1.38
CA ASP A 51 15.75 -4.61 1.92
C ASP A 51 14.23 -4.71 1.86
N GLN A 52 13.64 -4.58 3.05
CA GLN A 52 12.20 -4.61 3.26
C GLN A 52 11.67 -3.19 3.50
N TRP A 53 12.39 -2.19 2.97
CA TRP A 53 12.07 -0.76 3.02
C TRP A 53 11.82 -0.25 4.44
N ALA A 54 12.61 -0.75 5.38
CA ALA A 54 12.41 -0.54 6.81
C ALA A 54 13.42 0.45 7.40
N THR A 55 12.91 1.50 8.07
CA THR A 55 13.70 2.60 8.64
C THR A 55 13.38 2.78 10.12
N TYR A 56 14.28 3.45 10.87
CA TYR A 56 14.02 3.74 12.28
C TYR A 56 13.10 4.96 12.43
N MET A 57 11.81 4.74 12.74
CA MET A 57 10.81 5.82 12.82
C MET A 57 9.82 5.72 13.99
N LEU A 58 9.39 4.53 14.40
CA LEU A 58 8.37 4.36 15.45
C LEU A 58 8.93 3.67 16.70
N CYS A 59 8.38 3.99 17.87
CA CYS A 59 8.64 3.23 19.08
C CYS A 59 7.86 1.89 19.06
N GLY A 60 8.25 0.95 19.93
CA GLY A 60 7.63 -0.38 19.99
C GLY A 60 6.13 -0.37 20.29
N GLU A 61 5.66 0.55 21.13
CA GLU A 61 4.22 0.70 21.43
C GLU A 61 3.41 1.14 20.21
N CYS A 62 3.93 2.12 19.45
CA CYS A 62 3.28 2.61 18.24
C CYS A 62 3.26 1.53 17.15
N GLU A 63 4.37 0.81 16.95
CA GLU A 63 4.42 -0.38 16.09
C GLU A 63 3.34 -1.40 16.46
N HIS A 64 3.29 -1.78 17.73
CA HIS A 64 2.32 -2.76 18.21
C HIS A 64 0.88 -2.31 17.98
N LYS A 65 0.58 -1.02 18.24
CA LYS A 65 -0.74 -0.44 18.00
C LYS A 65 -1.14 -0.53 16.53
N LEU A 66 -0.29 -0.08 15.60
CA LEU A 66 -0.61 -0.13 14.16
C LEU A 66 -0.82 -1.56 13.67
N ASN A 67 0.02 -2.49 14.14
CA ASN A 67 -0.08 -3.90 13.77
C ASN A 67 -1.39 -4.52 14.25
N LYS A 68 -1.69 -4.40 15.55
CA LYS A 68 -2.90 -4.97 16.16
C LYS A 68 -4.19 -4.36 15.65
N LYS A 69 -4.21 -3.03 15.45
CA LYS A 69 -5.44 -2.31 15.12
C LYS A 69 -5.77 -2.38 13.63
N TYR A 70 -4.76 -2.36 12.76
CA TYR A 70 -4.97 -2.13 11.33
C TYR A 70 -4.40 -3.26 10.46
N GLU A 71 -3.13 -3.60 10.62
CA GLU A 71 -2.44 -4.55 9.73
C GLU A 71 -2.98 -5.99 9.89
N ASP A 72 -3.05 -6.49 11.12
CA ASP A 72 -3.52 -7.85 11.41
C ASP A 72 -4.92 -8.08 10.82
N TYR A 73 -5.82 -7.12 11.03
CA TYR A 73 -7.16 -7.18 10.46
C TYR A 73 -7.12 -7.17 8.92
N SER A 74 -6.45 -6.19 8.34
CA SER A 74 -6.45 -5.94 6.90
C SER A 74 -5.80 -7.09 6.12
N LEU A 75 -4.69 -7.62 6.60
CA LEU A 75 -4.05 -8.77 5.94
C LEU A 75 -4.88 -10.04 6.07
N ASN A 76 -5.53 -10.28 7.22
CA ASN A 76 -6.37 -11.46 7.37
C ASN A 76 -7.62 -11.40 6.49
N ILE A 77 -8.22 -10.23 6.27
CA ILE A 77 -9.30 -10.10 5.27
C ILE A 77 -8.76 -10.30 3.85
N LEU A 78 -7.67 -9.64 3.46
CA LEU A 78 -7.17 -9.68 2.08
C LEU A 78 -6.73 -11.09 1.66
N ARG A 79 -6.23 -11.86 2.63
CA ARG A 79 -5.78 -13.26 2.47
C ARG A 79 -6.89 -14.28 2.70
N ASN A 80 -8.14 -13.87 2.90
CA ASN A 80 -9.27 -14.76 3.18
C ASN A 80 -9.02 -15.70 4.38
N ARG A 81 -8.45 -15.17 5.47
CA ARG A 81 -8.15 -15.90 6.72
C ARG A 81 -9.12 -15.61 7.86
N MET A 82 -10.08 -14.71 7.65
CA MET A 82 -11.12 -14.38 8.63
C MET A 82 -12.42 -15.13 8.34
N LYS A 83 -12.79 -16.07 9.23
CA LYS A 83 -14.04 -16.84 9.11
C LYS A 83 -15.32 -15.98 9.14
N SER A 84 -15.26 -14.81 9.79
CA SER A 84 -16.39 -13.87 9.88
C SER A 84 -16.64 -13.09 8.59
N VAL A 85 -15.75 -13.20 7.60
CA VAL A 85 -15.82 -12.48 6.33
C VAL A 85 -16.04 -13.47 5.20
N LYS A 86 -16.88 -13.12 4.22
CA LYS A 86 -17.18 -13.99 3.06
C LYS A 86 -16.63 -13.39 1.77
N HIS A 87 -15.80 -14.16 1.09
CA HIS A 87 -15.23 -13.81 -0.20
C HIS A 87 -16.06 -14.44 -1.32
N LYS A 88 -16.40 -13.65 -2.35
CA LYS A 88 -17.20 -14.11 -3.50
C LYS A 88 -16.60 -13.58 -4.80
N LYS A 89 -16.25 -14.49 -5.71
CA LYS A 89 -15.95 -14.14 -7.10
C LYS A 89 -17.27 -13.90 -7.83
N ARG A 90 -17.45 -12.73 -8.44
CA ARG A 90 -18.54 -12.41 -9.38
C ARG A 90 -17.96 -12.21 -10.78
N ASN A 91 -18.81 -12.06 -11.79
CA ASN A 91 -18.35 -11.92 -13.18
C ASN A 91 -17.50 -10.66 -13.39
N TYR A 92 -17.93 -9.52 -12.83
CA TYR A 92 -17.30 -8.21 -13.08
C TYR A 92 -16.55 -7.64 -11.86
N HIS A 93 -16.62 -8.31 -10.71
CA HIS A 93 -15.99 -7.82 -9.50
C HIS A 93 -15.71 -8.96 -8.51
N TYR A 94 -14.78 -8.69 -7.60
CA TYR A 94 -14.57 -9.49 -6.40
C TYR A 94 -15.28 -8.84 -5.22
N GLU A 95 -15.98 -9.62 -4.41
CA GLU A 95 -16.75 -9.11 -3.28
C GLU A 95 -16.25 -9.70 -1.95
N ILE A 96 -16.09 -8.82 -0.96
CA ILE A 96 -15.81 -9.18 0.43
C ILE A 96 -16.98 -8.66 1.28
N GLN A 97 -17.71 -9.56 1.93
CA GLN A 97 -18.84 -9.25 2.81
C GLN A 97 -18.46 -9.41 4.28
N GLY A 98 -18.95 -8.52 5.16
CA GLY A 98 -18.62 -8.52 6.59
C GLY A 98 -17.33 -7.75 6.92
N VAL A 99 -16.85 -6.91 6.01
CA VAL A 99 -15.59 -6.16 6.16
C VAL A 99 -15.80 -4.84 6.90
N ASP A 100 -14.89 -4.51 7.80
CA ASP A 100 -14.72 -3.19 8.40
C ASP A 100 -13.79 -2.39 7.48
N GLN A 101 -14.40 -1.67 6.53
CA GLN A 101 -13.64 -0.85 5.58
C GLN A 101 -12.90 0.29 6.27
N LYS A 102 -13.34 0.77 7.44
CA LYS A 102 -12.61 1.80 8.20
C LYS A 102 -11.24 1.27 8.62
N LYS A 103 -11.16 0.04 9.12
CA LYS A 103 -9.86 -0.58 9.46
C LYS A 103 -8.96 -0.75 8.25
N LEU A 104 -9.52 -1.17 7.11
CA LEU A 104 -8.77 -1.28 5.87
C LEU A 104 -8.24 0.09 5.41
N MET A 105 -9.06 1.13 5.48
CA MET A 105 -8.63 2.50 5.17
C MET A 105 -7.51 2.95 6.12
N LEU A 106 -7.64 2.76 7.45
CA LEU A 106 -6.61 3.13 8.42
C LEU A 106 -5.29 2.39 8.18
N TYR A 107 -5.35 1.12 7.77
CA TYR A 107 -4.17 0.37 7.34
C TYR A 107 -3.48 1.03 6.14
N LEU A 108 -4.23 1.33 5.08
CA LEU A 108 -3.69 1.97 3.88
C LEU A 108 -3.14 3.38 4.16
N LEU A 109 -3.86 4.19 4.95
CA LEU A 109 -3.37 5.51 5.38
C LEU A 109 -2.09 5.39 6.22
N SER A 110 -1.97 4.34 7.05
CA SER A 110 -0.74 4.09 7.81
C SER A 110 0.45 3.78 6.91
N ILE A 111 0.25 3.09 5.78
CA ILE A 111 1.30 2.84 4.79
C ILE A 111 1.73 4.16 4.15
N MET A 112 0.79 4.98 3.66
CA MET A 112 1.14 6.27 3.05
C MET A 112 1.85 7.20 4.02
N TRP A 113 1.33 7.32 5.24
CA TRP A 113 1.93 8.14 6.28
C TRP A 113 3.36 7.68 6.62
N ARG A 114 3.57 6.38 6.85
CA ARG A 114 4.92 5.83 7.09
C ARG A 114 5.83 6.06 5.90
N GLY A 115 5.32 5.97 4.67
CA GLY A 115 6.07 6.28 3.46
C GLY A 115 6.56 7.73 3.43
N ILE A 116 5.70 8.68 3.78
CA ILE A 116 6.04 10.10 3.89
C ILE A 116 7.10 10.33 4.98
N GLU A 117 7.00 9.67 6.13
CA GLU A 117 7.97 9.80 7.22
C GLU A 117 9.28 9.05 6.99
N SER A 118 9.27 8.05 6.11
CA SER A 118 10.43 7.20 5.86
C SER A 118 11.53 7.97 5.13
N ASN A 119 12.77 7.71 5.52
CA ASN A 119 13.96 8.23 4.84
C ASN A 119 14.48 7.25 3.77
N HIS A 120 13.72 6.19 3.47
CA HIS A 120 14.10 5.20 2.47
C HIS A 120 13.98 5.76 1.05
N GLU A 121 14.94 5.47 0.18
CA GLU A 121 15.01 6.01 -1.19
C GLU A 121 13.76 5.70 -2.02
N VAL A 122 13.20 4.50 -1.83
CA VAL A 122 11.98 4.02 -2.51
C VAL A 122 10.77 4.94 -2.27
N PHE A 123 10.74 5.66 -1.14
CA PHE A 123 9.63 6.56 -0.79
C PHE A 123 9.93 8.05 -1.04
N LYS A 124 11.05 8.37 -1.71
CA LYS A 124 11.43 9.78 -1.98
C LYS A 124 10.33 10.56 -2.71
N LYS A 125 9.55 9.91 -3.59
CA LYS A 125 8.41 10.53 -4.30
C LYS A 125 7.31 11.05 -3.35
N LEU A 126 7.18 10.47 -2.16
CA LEU A 126 6.20 10.90 -1.16
C LEU A 126 6.61 12.18 -0.41
N LYS A 127 7.83 12.67 -0.60
CA LYS A 127 8.29 13.94 -0.01
C LYS A 127 7.60 15.17 -0.62
N ILE A 128 6.82 15.00 -1.69
CA ILE A 128 5.87 16.03 -2.15
C ILE A 128 4.90 16.48 -1.05
N PHE A 129 4.63 15.62 -0.04
CA PHE A 129 3.80 15.98 1.11
C PHE A 129 4.51 16.84 2.16
N ASP A 130 5.82 17.05 2.07
CA ASP A 130 6.50 18.02 2.94
C ASP A 130 6.05 19.46 2.62
N GLU A 131 5.58 19.72 1.39
CA GLU A 131 4.92 20.97 0.98
C GLU A 131 3.45 21.06 1.46
N SER A 132 2.90 20.01 2.06
CA SER A 132 1.52 19.99 2.58
C SER A 132 1.46 19.49 4.02
N PRO A 133 1.83 20.33 5.01
CA PRO A 133 1.75 19.98 6.44
C PRO A 133 0.33 19.55 6.86
N VAL A 134 -0.69 20.13 6.25
CA VAL A 134 -2.11 19.80 6.50
C VAL A 134 -2.39 18.34 6.14
N ALA A 135 -2.01 17.89 4.94
CA ALA A 135 -2.23 16.52 4.50
C ALA A 135 -1.43 15.52 5.34
N LYS A 136 -0.18 15.86 5.66
CA LYS A 136 0.70 15.04 6.51
C LYS A 136 0.13 14.88 7.92
N ASN A 137 -0.33 15.97 8.53
CA ASN A 137 -0.96 15.95 9.85
C ASN A 137 -2.29 15.20 9.83
N PHE A 138 -3.12 15.38 8.79
CA PHE A 138 -4.35 14.62 8.61
C PHE A 138 -4.10 13.11 8.63
N LEU A 139 -3.10 12.64 7.87
CA LEU A 139 -2.74 11.22 7.81
C LEU A 139 -2.28 10.72 9.19
N LYS A 140 -1.39 11.46 9.85
CA LYS A 140 -0.89 11.14 11.19
C LYS A 140 -2.03 11.04 12.21
N GLU A 141 -2.88 12.05 12.30
CA GLU A 141 -3.97 12.12 13.27
C GLU A 141 -5.06 11.06 12.99
N SER A 142 -5.30 10.74 11.72
CA SER A 142 -6.20 9.65 11.33
C SER A 142 -5.72 8.32 11.90
N VAL A 143 -4.44 8.02 11.69
CA VAL A 143 -3.78 6.78 12.13
C VAL A 143 -3.59 6.74 13.66
N LYS A 144 -3.25 7.88 14.28
CA LYS A 144 -3.05 7.99 15.73
C LYS A 144 -4.35 7.84 16.50
N ASN A 145 -5.44 8.46 16.04
CA ASN A 145 -6.69 8.54 16.78
C ASN A 145 -7.79 7.59 16.28
N GLU A 146 -7.50 6.70 15.33
CA GLU A 146 -8.47 5.78 14.75
C GLU A 146 -9.66 6.53 14.10
N ARG A 147 -9.40 7.69 13.49
CA ARG A 147 -10.43 8.58 12.91
C ARG A 147 -10.27 8.69 11.40
N ILE A 148 -11.40 8.68 10.70
CA ILE A 148 -11.47 8.99 9.27
C ILE A 148 -12.57 10.02 9.11
N PHE A 149 -12.18 11.25 8.79
CA PHE A 149 -13.11 12.31 8.42
C PHE A 149 -13.62 12.04 6.99
N LEU A 150 -14.92 12.26 6.77
CA LEU A 150 -15.63 11.67 5.63
C LEU A 150 -15.28 12.25 4.25
N THR A 151 -14.46 13.30 4.15
CA THR A 151 -14.31 14.05 2.89
C THR A 151 -13.06 14.95 2.85
N GLU A 152 -11.94 14.58 3.48
CA GLU A 152 -10.76 15.47 3.47
C GLU A 152 -9.49 14.77 2.98
N CYS A 153 -8.86 15.45 2.02
CA CYS A 153 -7.63 15.18 1.30
C CYS A 153 -7.50 13.84 0.56
N PHE A 154 -8.12 12.74 0.96
CA PHE A 154 -7.85 11.44 0.34
C PHE A 154 -9.06 10.59 0.03
N ASP A 155 -9.06 10.03 -1.18
CA ASP A 155 -9.86 8.86 -1.52
C ASP A 155 -8.98 7.62 -1.72
N LEU A 156 -9.53 6.47 -1.36
CA LEU A 156 -8.85 5.18 -1.47
C LEU A 156 -9.65 4.26 -2.37
N ARG A 157 -8.99 3.64 -3.34
CA ARG A 157 -9.56 2.58 -4.17
C ARG A 157 -8.72 1.32 -4.09
N ILE A 158 -9.39 0.19 -3.99
CA ILE A 158 -8.78 -1.14 -4.05
C ILE A 158 -9.38 -1.96 -5.19
N SER A 159 -8.52 -2.59 -5.96
CA SER A 159 -8.88 -3.44 -7.09
C SER A 159 -8.25 -4.83 -6.93
N LYS A 160 -8.98 -5.88 -7.36
CA LYS A 160 -8.46 -7.24 -7.33
C LYS A 160 -7.67 -7.49 -8.61
N LEU A 161 -6.41 -7.87 -8.48
CA LEU A 161 -5.60 -8.19 -9.66
C LEU A 161 -5.94 -9.58 -10.20
N VAL A 162 -5.95 -9.66 -11.53
CA VAL A 162 -6.04 -10.90 -12.31
C VAL A 162 -5.00 -10.83 -13.43
N SER A 163 -4.75 -11.96 -14.09
CA SER A 163 -4.09 -11.95 -15.39
C SER A 163 -5.07 -12.46 -16.44
N LEU A 164 -5.18 -11.73 -17.56
CA LEU A 164 -5.93 -12.18 -18.73
C LEU A 164 -5.06 -12.99 -19.72
N ILE A 165 -3.76 -13.06 -19.47
CA ILE A 165 -2.82 -13.85 -20.27
C ILE A 165 -2.93 -15.31 -19.81
N ALA A 166 -3.34 -16.20 -20.72
CA ALA A 166 -3.71 -17.58 -20.37
C ALA A 166 -2.63 -18.34 -19.55
N PRO A 167 -1.33 -18.28 -19.89
CA PRO A 167 -0.28 -18.87 -19.04
C PRO A 167 -0.19 -18.35 -17.59
N PHE A 168 -0.72 -17.16 -17.31
CA PHE A 168 -0.57 -16.47 -16.03
C PHE A 168 -1.90 -16.29 -15.27
N ASN A 169 -3.01 -16.79 -15.80
CA ASN A 169 -4.36 -16.60 -15.23
C ASN A 169 -4.52 -17.16 -13.80
N GLU A 170 -3.76 -18.20 -13.45
CA GLU A 170 -3.73 -18.85 -12.14
C GLU A 170 -2.53 -18.44 -11.28
N MET A 171 -1.70 -17.52 -11.76
CA MET A 171 -0.50 -17.10 -11.03
C MET A 171 -0.88 -16.34 -9.75
N ASP A 172 -0.21 -16.70 -8.65
CA ASP A 172 -0.22 -15.88 -7.43
C ASP A 172 0.46 -14.54 -7.71
N LEU A 173 -0.32 -13.47 -7.76
CA LEU A 173 0.18 -12.09 -7.95
C LEU A 173 0.73 -11.50 -6.65
N ASP A 174 1.65 -12.22 -6.01
CA ASP A 174 2.24 -11.92 -4.70
C ASP A 174 3.43 -10.94 -4.76
N PHE A 175 3.51 -10.12 -5.80
CA PHE A 175 4.56 -9.10 -5.95
C PHE A 175 4.28 -7.88 -5.06
N ILE A 176 5.35 -7.14 -4.73
CA ILE A 176 5.26 -5.84 -4.05
C ILE A 176 5.89 -4.82 -4.97
N THR A 177 5.17 -3.73 -5.28
CA THR A 177 5.74 -2.61 -6.02
C THR A 177 6.11 -1.46 -5.09
N ASP A 178 6.97 -0.56 -5.56
CA ASP A 178 7.12 0.75 -4.93
C ASP A 178 5.80 1.54 -5.01
N ILE A 179 5.82 2.75 -4.47
CA ILE A 179 4.70 3.68 -4.59
C ILE A 179 4.96 4.57 -5.82
N TYR A 180 4.21 4.34 -6.87
CA TYR A 180 4.18 5.21 -8.04
C TYR A 180 3.37 6.46 -7.75
N CYS A 181 3.69 7.55 -8.44
CA CYS A 181 3.00 8.82 -8.34
C CYS A 181 2.75 9.34 -9.76
N ASN A 182 1.51 9.66 -10.09
CA ASN A 182 1.12 10.34 -11.31
C ASN A 182 -0.02 11.33 -11.08
N ILE A 183 -0.26 12.19 -12.06
CA ILE A 183 -1.43 13.05 -12.10
C ILE A 183 -2.45 12.37 -13.01
N ASP A 184 -3.68 12.21 -12.53
CA ASP A 184 -4.74 11.60 -13.32
C ASP A 184 -5.44 12.60 -14.26
N LYS A 185 -6.36 12.10 -15.10
CA LYS A 185 -7.11 12.93 -16.06
C LYS A 185 -7.95 14.05 -15.42
N LYS A 186 -8.22 13.96 -14.11
CA LYS A 186 -8.97 14.97 -13.34
C LYS A 186 -8.04 15.90 -12.54
N GLN A 187 -6.74 15.92 -12.87
CA GLN A 187 -5.72 16.73 -12.19
C GLN A 187 -5.55 16.40 -10.70
N ARG A 188 -5.81 15.13 -10.33
CA ARG A 188 -5.60 14.65 -8.96
C ARG A 188 -4.27 13.95 -8.89
N ILE A 189 -3.56 14.13 -7.77
CA ILE A 189 -2.33 13.37 -7.52
C ILE A 189 -2.73 11.96 -7.08
N ARG A 190 -2.36 10.97 -7.87
CA ARG A 190 -2.64 9.56 -7.65
C ARG A 190 -1.36 8.84 -7.28
N PHE A 191 -1.41 8.11 -6.17
CA PHE A 191 -0.37 7.18 -5.75
C PHE A 191 -0.87 5.75 -5.93
N LEU A 192 -0.02 4.87 -6.44
CA LEU A 192 -0.37 3.46 -6.69
C LEU A 192 0.69 2.54 -6.11
N THR A 193 0.25 1.46 -5.47
CA THR A 193 1.11 0.35 -5.08
C THR A 193 0.36 -0.97 -5.18
N ILE A 194 1.09 -2.06 -5.42
CA ILE A 194 0.55 -3.41 -5.55
C ILE A 194 1.16 -4.27 -4.45
N PHE A 195 0.30 -5.03 -3.76
CA PHE A 195 0.72 -6.13 -2.90
C PHE A 195 -0.46 -7.08 -2.61
N GLU A 196 -0.17 -8.31 -2.17
CA GLU A 196 -1.18 -9.34 -1.83
C GLU A 196 -2.18 -9.67 -2.97
N GLY A 197 -1.79 -9.44 -4.24
CA GLY A 197 -2.68 -9.60 -5.38
C GLY A 197 -3.80 -8.56 -5.44
N TYR A 198 -3.56 -7.37 -4.91
CA TYR A 198 -4.44 -6.20 -4.99
C TYR A 198 -3.65 -4.98 -5.46
N CYS A 199 -4.34 -4.10 -6.18
CA CYS A 199 -3.85 -2.76 -6.50
C CYS A 199 -4.53 -1.77 -5.57
N PHE A 200 -3.72 -0.92 -4.92
CA PHE A 200 -4.16 0.12 -4.01
C PHE A 200 -3.84 1.48 -4.61
N GLU A 201 -4.87 2.31 -4.72
CA GLU A 201 -4.77 3.65 -5.27
C GLU A 201 -5.18 4.67 -4.22
N PHE A 202 -4.33 5.68 -4.02
CA PHE A 202 -4.55 6.81 -3.13
C PHE A 202 -4.68 8.06 -3.99
N PHE A 203 -5.79 8.77 -3.86
CA PHE A 203 -6.04 9.98 -4.61
C PHE A 203 -6.01 11.15 -3.63
N PHE A 204 -4.97 11.97 -3.74
CA PHE A 204 -4.89 13.22 -3.02
C PHE A 204 -5.73 14.28 -3.73
N LEU A 205 -6.79 14.73 -3.04
CA LEU A 205 -7.80 15.67 -3.50
C LEU A 205 -7.32 17.10 -3.23
N THR A 206 -7.21 17.90 -4.28
CA THR A 206 -6.94 19.33 -4.17
C THR A 206 -8.23 20.15 -4.08
N ASP A 207 -9.37 19.57 -4.46
CA ASP A 207 -10.71 20.17 -4.39
C ASP A 207 -11.78 19.15 -3.94
N LYS A 208 -12.81 19.59 -3.19
CA LYS A 208 -13.88 18.71 -2.67
C LYS A 208 -14.76 18.09 -3.76
N SER A 209 -14.84 18.68 -4.95
CA SER A 209 -15.56 18.15 -6.11
C SER A 209 -14.86 16.95 -6.77
N GLN A 210 -13.59 16.68 -6.41
CA GLN A 210 -12.76 15.65 -7.03
C GLN A 210 -12.95 14.23 -6.47
N PHE A 211 -13.97 14.02 -5.63
CA PHE A 211 -14.19 12.75 -4.94
C PHE A 211 -14.41 11.57 -5.90
N LEU A 212 -14.06 10.37 -5.43
CA LEU A 212 -14.22 9.11 -6.14
C LEU A 212 -15.58 8.46 -5.88
N THR A 213 -16.10 7.86 -6.94
CA THR A 213 -17.24 6.95 -6.89
C THR A 213 -16.93 5.66 -7.66
N GLY A 214 -17.80 4.66 -7.49
CA GLY A 214 -17.69 3.37 -8.18
C GLY A 214 -17.11 2.23 -7.33
N LEU A 215 -16.80 1.13 -8.01
CA LEU A 215 -16.24 -0.07 -7.38
C LEU A 215 -14.85 0.21 -6.80
N GLY A 216 -14.51 -0.53 -5.75
CA GLY A 216 -13.24 -0.48 -5.05
C GLY A 216 -13.05 0.73 -4.15
N VAL A 217 -13.86 1.79 -4.29
CA VAL A 217 -13.76 2.99 -3.46
C VAL A 217 -14.19 2.66 -2.03
N LEU A 218 -13.27 2.84 -1.08
CA LEU A 218 -13.48 2.48 0.32
C LEU A 218 -14.37 3.49 1.02
N LYS A 219 -15.27 2.99 1.89
CA LYS A 219 -16.22 3.79 2.65
C LYS A 219 -16.29 3.29 4.09
N LYS A 220 -15.98 4.16 5.06
CA LYS A 220 -15.83 3.81 6.48
C LYS A 220 -17.02 3.07 7.12
N ASN A 221 -18.25 3.32 6.65
CA ASN A 221 -19.48 2.75 7.21
C ASN A 221 -20.12 1.69 6.28
N LYS A 222 -19.31 0.92 5.53
CA LYS A 222 -19.80 -0.12 4.63
C LYS A 222 -19.19 -1.47 4.98
N SER A 223 -20.06 -2.48 5.06
CA SER A 223 -19.73 -3.87 5.37
C SER A 223 -19.49 -4.75 4.14
N ILE A 224 -19.76 -4.21 2.94
CA ILE A 224 -19.59 -4.91 1.66
C ILE A 224 -18.63 -4.10 0.81
N LEU A 225 -17.49 -4.72 0.46
CA LEU A 225 -16.50 -4.16 -0.44
C LEU A 225 -16.58 -4.91 -1.77
N LYS A 226 -16.96 -4.19 -2.83
CA LYS A 226 -16.96 -4.70 -4.21
C LYS A 226 -15.79 -4.08 -4.95
N MET A 227 -14.87 -4.89 -5.43
CA MET A 227 -13.62 -4.47 -6.09
C MET A 227 -13.66 -4.87 -7.55
N PRO A 228 -13.35 -3.98 -8.49
CA PRO A 228 -13.24 -4.38 -9.88
C PRO A 228 -12.06 -5.35 -10.03
N TYR A 229 -12.14 -6.22 -11.03
CA TYR A 229 -10.93 -6.89 -11.51
C TYR A 229 -10.15 -5.92 -12.39
N ILE A 230 -8.83 -5.93 -12.24
CA ILE A 230 -7.90 -5.23 -13.12
C ILE A 230 -6.87 -6.25 -13.59
N ASP A 231 -6.66 -6.31 -14.90
CA ASP A 231 -5.56 -7.08 -15.46
C ASP A 231 -4.24 -6.43 -15.05
N ILE A 232 -3.35 -7.19 -14.41
CA ILE A 232 -2.07 -6.66 -13.94
C ILE A 232 -1.24 -6.09 -15.10
N PHE A 233 -1.35 -6.69 -16.29
CA PHE A 233 -0.68 -6.25 -17.49
C PHE A 233 -1.31 -5.01 -18.13
N SER A 234 -2.48 -4.54 -17.67
CA SER A 234 -3.05 -3.27 -18.13
C SER A 234 -2.60 -2.07 -17.28
N ILE A 235 -1.78 -2.28 -16.24
CA ILE A 235 -1.29 -1.21 -15.36
C ILE A 235 0.03 -0.68 -15.94
N PRO A 236 0.09 0.55 -16.48
CA PRO A 236 1.29 1.09 -17.12
C PRO A 236 2.50 1.13 -16.18
N GLU A 237 2.27 1.42 -14.90
CA GLU A 237 3.31 1.45 -13.88
C GLU A 237 3.94 0.06 -13.66
N PHE A 238 3.11 -1.00 -13.67
CA PHE A 238 3.58 -2.37 -13.58
C PHE A 238 4.32 -2.79 -14.86
N GLN A 239 3.76 -2.49 -16.05
CA GLN A 239 4.42 -2.76 -17.32
C GLN A 239 5.81 -2.13 -17.37
N LYS A 240 5.94 -0.86 -16.96
CA LYS A 240 7.22 -0.17 -16.90
C LYS A 240 8.21 -0.90 -16.00
N SER A 241 7.81 -1.29 -14.79
CA SER A 241 8.71 -2.01 -13.89
C SER A 241 9.05 -3.42 -14.38
N LEU A 242 8.14 -4.10 -15.07
CA LEU A 242 8.42 -5.38 -15.71
C LEU A 242 9.42 -5.23 -16.86
N SER A 243 9.24 -4.23 -17.73
CA SER A 243 10.17 -3.93 -18.83
C SER A 243 11.57 -3.58 -18.31
N GLU A 244 11.66 -2.69 -17.32
CA GLU A 244 12.95 -2.33 -16.68
C GLU A 244 13.66 -3.57 -16.11
N MET A 245 12.90 -4.50 -15.51
CA MET A 245 13.45 -5.76 -15.01
C MET A 245 13.92 -6.69 -16.15
N LEU A 246 13.14 -6.85 -17.22
CA LEU A 246 13.49 -7.72 -18.36
C LEU A 246 14.69 -7.21 -19.15
N GLU A 247 14.78 -5.90 -19.41
CA GLU A 247 15.92 -5.29 -20.09
C GLU A 247 17.23 -5.56 -19.36
N SER A 248 17.19 -5.53 -18.03
CA SER A 248 18.36 -5.78 -17.19
C SER A 248 18.80 -7.25 -17.13
N GLN A 249 17.92 -8.19 -17.47
CA GLN A 249 18.27 -9.61 -17.57
C GLN A 249 18.94 -9.95 -18.90
N ASN A 250 18.63 -9.20 -19.97
CA ASN A 250 19.18 -9.42 -21.31
C ASN A 250 20.56 -8.75 -21.53
N GLN A 251 21.06 -7.98 -20.56
CA GLN A 251 22.41 -7.37 -20.60
C GLN A 251 23.48 -8.23 -19.88
N HIS A 252 23.12 -9.48 -19.52
CA HIS A 252 23.99 -10.51 -18.97
C HIS A 252 23.96 -11.75 -19.87
#